data_AF-A0A0F7PCV9-F1
#
_entry.id   AF-A0A0F7PCV9-F1
#
_cell.length_a   1.000
_cell.length_b   1.000
_cell.length_c   1.000
_cell.angle_alpha   90.00
_cell.angle_beta   90.00
_cell.angle_gamma   90.00
#
_symmetry.space_group_name_H-M   'P 1'
#
loop_
_entity.id
_entity.type
_entity.pdbx_description
1 polymer ?
#
loop_
_entity_poly.entity_id
_entity_poly.type
_entity_poly.pdbx_seq_one_letter_code
_entity_poly.pdbx_strand_id
1 'polypeptide(L)'
;MKRDELWNAGIGAVVTIVLSFTGFSALLGGGVAGYLQDVPPKRGAKTGAISGGIAVIPILLVFVVGFGLFLGQPSALGIPGGLELAIIFLVMFPLLFAWTIGLSAVGGYLGAYLRSNV
;
A
#
# COMPACT_ATOMS: atom_id res chain seq x y z
N MET A 1 11.82 15.62 7.04
CA MET A 1 11.46 14.30 7.58
C MET A 1 12.60 13.86 8.47
N LYS A 2 12.31 13.40 9.70
CA LYS A 2 13.35 12.87 10.60
C LYS A 2 13.74 11.46 10.13
N ARG A 3 15.01 11.11 10.24
CA ARG A 3 15.56 9.80 9.80
C ARG A 3 14.83 8.61 10.42
N ASP A 4 14.32 8.80 11.63
CA ASP A 4 13.60 7.79 12.41
C ASP A 4 12.19 7.50 11.85
N GLU A 5 11.55 8.50 11.20
CA GLU A 5 10.25 8.32 10.55
C GLU A 5 10.35 7.40 9.32
N LEU A 6 11.44 7.53 8.55
CA LEU A 6 11.70 6.68 7.38
C LEU A 6 12.00 5.23 7.79
N TRP A 7 12.68 5.05 8.92
CA TRP A 7 13.03 3.71 9.41
C TRP A 7 11.80 2.93 9.89
N ASN A 8 10.92 3.57 10.66
CA ASN A 8 9.69 2.95 11.13
C ASN A 8 8.70 2.69 9.99
N ALA A 9 8.64 3.59 9.00
CA ALA A 9 7.84 3.36 7.79
C ALA A 9 8.39 2.18 6.96
N GLY A 10 9.71 2.00 6.92
CA GLY A 10 10.34 0.84 6.28
C GLY A 10 9.91 -0.48 6.94
N ILE A 11 9.85 -0.53 8.26
CA ILE A 11 9.42 -1.73 9.00
C ILE A 11 7.93 -2.03 8.73
N GLY A 12 7.07 -1.01 8.75
CA GLY A 12 5.65 -1.15 8.38
C GLY A 12 5.45 -1.64 6.96
N ALA A 13 6.30 -1.22 6.01
CA ALA A 13 6.29 -1.71 4.64
C ALA A 13 6.69 -3.19 4.55
N VAL A 14 7.70 -3.64 5.31
CA VAL A 14 8.09 -5.06 5.36
C VAL A 14 6.94 -5.92 5.90
N VAL A 15 6.27 -5.48 6.97
CA VAL A 15 5.08 -6.17 7.51
C VAL A 15 3.96 -6.23 6.47
N THR A 16 3.74 -5.13 5.73
CA THR A 16 2.75 -5.09 4.64
C THR A 16 3.07 -6.12 3.56
N ILE A 17 4.34 -6.27 3.19
CA ILE A 17 4.80 -7.22 2.18
C ILE A 17 4.60 -8.67 2.66
N VAL A 18 4.96 -8.97 3.92
CA VAL A 18 4.82 -10.33 4.47
C VAL A 18 3.35 -10.73 4.60
N LEU A 19 2.48 -9.80 5.02
CA LEU A 19 1.06 -10.08 5.22
C LEU A 19 0.22 -9.92 3.96
N SER A 20 0.80 -9.55 2.80
CA SER A 20 0.09 -9.23 1.55
C SER A 20 -0.99 -10.24 1.16
N PHE A 21 -0.78 -11.52 1.48
CA PHE A 21 -1.72 -12.60 1.19
C PHE A 21 -3.09 -12.45 1.88
N THR A 22 -3.19 -11.62 2.92
CA THR A 22 -4.41 -11.41 3.71
C THR A 22 -5.35 -10.34 3.15
N GLY A 23 -4.89 -9.50 2.22
CA GLY A 23 -5.66 -8.33 1.73
C GLY A 23 -5.81 -7.18 2.73
N PHE A 24 -5.52 -7.39 4.02
CA PHE A 24 -5.54 -6.38 5.09
C PHE A 24 -4.14 -5.93 5.53
N SER A 25 -3.11 -6.36 4.81
CA SER A 25 -1.71 -6.15 5.19
C SER A 25 -1.32 -4.68 5.32
N ALA A 26 -1.91 -3.82 4.49
CA ALA A 26 -1.69 -2.37 4.54
C ALA A 26 -2.22 -1.76 5.83
N LEU A 27 -3.39 -2.23 6.31
CA LEU A 27 -3.95 -1.80 7.60
C LEU A 27 -3.02 -2.19 8.75
N LEU A 28 -2.50 -3.42 8.73
CA LEU A 28 -1.62 -3.94 9.79
C LEU A 28 -0.23 -3.28 9.75
N GLY A 29 0.38 -3.15 8.57
CA GLY A 29 1.68 -2.48 8.41
C GLY A 29 1.61 -0.99 8.72
N GLY A 30 0.54 -0.31 8.31
CA GLY A 30 0.25 1.07 8.70
C GLY A 30 0.09 1.21 10.21
N GLY A 31 -0.62 0.28 10.86
CA GLY A 31 -0.78 0.23 12.32
C GLY A 31 0.52 0.02 13.07
N VAL A 32 1.38 -0.88 12.62
CA VAL A 32 2.72 -1.08 13.21
C VAL A 32 3.57 0.19 13.08
N ALA A 33 3.56 0.84 11.90
CA ALA A 33 4.28 2.09 11.68
C ALA A 33 3.77 3.22 12.60
N GLY A 34 2.45 3.33 12.80
CA GLY A 34 1.84 4.31 13.70
C GLY A 34 2.09 4.04 15.18
N TYR A 35 2.10 2.76 15.59
CA TYR A 35 2.38 2.34 16.96
C TYR A 35 3.84 2.60 17.37
N LEU A 36 4.79 2.32 16.47
CA LEU A 36 6.23 2.49 16.72
C LEU A 36 6.68 3.95 16.79
N GLN A 37 5.92 4.87 16.22
CA GLN A 37 6.35 6.25 16.06
C GLN A 37 6.01 7.12 17.28
N ASP A 38 5.19 6.64 18.22
CA ASP A 38 4.87 7.30 19.50
C ASP A 38 4.45 8.77 19.34
N VAL A 39 3.57 9.03 18.37
CA VAL A 39 3.10 10.36 18.00
C VAL A 39 1.58 10.46 18.16
N PRO A 40 1.02 11.69 18.27
CA PRO A 40 -0.43 11.89 18.34
C PRO A 40 -1.16 11.18 17.18
N PRO A 41 -2.39 10.68 17.37
CA PRO A 41 -3.13 9.89 16.37
C PRO A 41 -3.18 10.52 14.97
N LYS A 42 -3.30 11.84 14.91
CA LYS A 42 -3.32 12.63 13.67
C LYS A 42 -1.99 12.57 12.89
N ARG A 43 -0.86 12.44 13.59
CA ARG A 43 0.47 12.22 13.01
C ARG A 43 0.70 10.74 12.66
N GLY A 44 0.18 9.82 13.47
CA GLY A 44 0.17 8.38 13.18
C GLY A 44 -0.54 8.03 11.87
N ALA A 45 -1.67 8.70 11.59
CA ALA A 45 -2.38 8.56 10.30
C ALA A 45 -1.51 8.97 9.11
N LYS A 46 -0.74 10.05 9.24
CA LYS A 46 0.16 10.54 8.18
C LYS A 46 1.28 9.55 7.91
N THR A 47 1.84 8.94 8.95
CA THR A 47 2.90 7.93 8.81
C THR A 47 2.38 6.62 8.29
N GLY A 48 1.16 6.21 8.70
CA GLY A 48 0.45 5.10 8.09
C GLY A 48 0.24 5.30 6.59
N ALA A 49 -0.17 6.50 6.16
CA ALA A 49 -0.30 6.83 4.74
C ALA A 49 1.05 6.77 3.99
N ILE A 50 2.13 7.27 4.60
CA ILE A 50 3.49 7.22 4.02
C ILE A 50 3.96 5.76 3.89
N SER A 51 3.76 4.94 4.92
CA SER A 51 4.07 3.50 4.91
C SER A 51 3.28 2.78 3.82
N GLY A 52 1.99 3.09 3.66
CA GLY A 52 1.14 2.55 2.61
C GLY A 52 1.63 2.95 1.22
N GLY A 53 2.03 4.21 1.04
CA GLY A 53 2.63 4.69 -0.21
C GLY A 53 3.95 4.00 -0.56
N ILE A 54 4.78 3.66 0.45
CA ILE A 54 6.01 2.88 0.25
C ILE A 54 5.67 1.42 -0.11
N ALA A 55 4.71 0.82 0.57
CA ALA A 55 4.26 -0.56 0.29
C ALA A 55 3.62 -0.71 -1.10
N VAL A 56 3.12 0.38 -1.68
CA VAL A 56 2.63 0.42 -3.06
C VAL A 56 3.75 0.24 -4.09
N ILE A 57 4.99 0.62 -3.80
CA ILE A 57 6.13 0.52 -4.74
C ILE A 57 6.33 -0.93 -5.27
N PRO A 58 6.48 -1.96 -4.43
CA PRO A 58 6.61 -3.34 -4.93
C PRO A 58 5.36 -3.83 -5.67
N ILE A 59 4.16 -3.42 -5.27
CA ILE A 59 2.90 -3.74 -5.98
C ILE A 59 2.95 -3.14 -7.39
N LEU A 60 3.37 -1.88 -7.52
CA LEU A 60 3.56 -1.19 -8.79
C LEU A 60 4.58 -1.88 -9.68
N LEU A 61 5.65 -2.42 -9.10
CA LEU A 61 6.73 -3.09 -9.83
C LEU A 61 6.26 -4.42 -10.42
N VAL A 62 5.62 -5.28 -9.61
CA VAL A 62 4.99 -6.53 -10.09
C VAL A 62 3.96 -6.22 -11.17
N PHE A 63 3.23 -5.13 -10.99
CA PHE A 63 2.20 -4.71 -11.91
C PHE A 63 2.74 -4.23 -13.27
N VAL A 64 3.75 -3.37 -13.30
CA VAL A 64 4.39 -2.90 -14.55
C VAL A 64 5.01 -4.07 -15.31
N VAL A 65 5.66 -5.00 -14.60
CA VAL A 65 6.24 -6.20 -15.20
C VAL A 65 5.16 -7.11 -15.77
N GLY A 66 4.10 -7.41 -15.00
CA GLY A 66 2.98 -8.23 -15.45
C GLY A 66 2.27 -7.62 -16.67
N PHE A 67 2.09 -6.30 -16.68
CA PHE A 67 1.51 -5.59 -17.81
C PHE A 67 2.40 -5.61 -19.05
N GLY A 68 3.71 -5.38 -18.90
CA GLY A 68 4.66 -5.45 -20.00
C GLY A 68 4.71 -6.84 -20.64
N LEU A 69 4.69 -7.89 -19.82
CA LEU A 69 4.60 -9.29 -20.29
C LEU A 69 3.28 -9.55 -21.01
N PHE A 70 2.18 -8.98 -20.50
CA PHE A 70 0.85 -9.12 -21.10
C PHE A 70 0.75 -8.41 -22.46
N LEU A 71 1.27 -7.19 -22.61
CA LEU A 71 1.31 -6.46 -23.90
C LEU A 71 2.15 -7.18 -24.95
N GLY A 72 3.13 -7.99 -24.53
CA GLY A 72 3.96 -8.81 -25.41
C GLY A 72 3.30 -10.12 -25.86
N GLN A 73 2.10 -10.46 -25.38
CA GLN A 73 1.39 -11.68 -25.79
C GLN A 73 0.73 -11.52 -27.18
N PRO A 74 0.82 -12.53 -28.06
CA PRO A 74 0.11 -12.50 -29.33
C PRO A 74 -1.41 -12.46 -29.11
N SER A 75 -2.09 -11.57 -29.85
CA SER A 75 -3.55 -11.34 -29.80
C SER A 75 -4.43 -12.54 -30.17
N ALA A 76 -3.82 -13.69 -30.48
CA ALA A 76 -4.49 -14.93 -30.89
C ALA A 76 -5.29 -15.61 -29.76
N LEU A 77 -5.14 -15.20 -28.50
CA LEU A 77 -5.81 -15.83 -27.35
C LEU A 77 -7.23 -15.32 -27.07
N GLY A 78 -7.79 -14.42 -27.88
CA GLY A 78 -9.17 -13.92 -27.71
C GLY A 78 -9.39 -13.13 -26.41
N ILE A 79 -8.31 -12.63 -25.80
CA ILE A 79 -8.33 -11.86 -24.57
C ILE A 79 -8.65 -10.38 -24.93
N PRO A 80 -9.59 -9.71 -24.24
CA PRO A 80 -9.95 -8.34 -24.55
C PRO A 80 -8.73 -7.40 -24.38
N GLY A 81 -8.22 -6.88 -25.49
CA GLY A 81 -6.85 -6.34 -25.55
C GLY A 81 -6.72 -4.82 -25.54
N GLY A 82 -7.82 -4.07 -25.57
CA GLY A 82 -7.77 -2.61 -25.75
C GLY A 82 -8.53 -1.84 -24.69
N LEU A 83 -9.86 -1.89 -24.77
CA LEU A 83 -10.73 -1.03 -23.97
C LEU A 83 -10.90 -1.52 -22.53
N GLU A 84 -11.14 -2.82 -22.30
CA GLU A 84 -11.26 -3.36 -20.94
C GLU A 84 -9.99 -3.17 -20.13
N LEU A 85 -8.82 -3.35 -20.77
CA LEU A 85 -7.53 -3.08 -20.14
C LEU A 85 -7.39 -1.60 -19.84
N ALA A 86 -7.68 -0.70 -20.79
CA ALA A 86 -7.63 0.73 -20.51
C ALA A 86 -8.51 1.10 -19.30
N ILE A 87 -9.71 0.53 -19.18
CA ILE A 87 -10.62 0.75 -18.04
C ILE A 87 -10.04 0.20 -16.73
N ILE A 88 -9.54 -1.05 -16.74
CA ILE A 88 -8.89 -1.64 -15.56
C ILE A 88 -7.70 -0.77 -15.12
N PHE A 89 -6.87 -0.31 -16.05
CA PHE A 89 -5.68 0.49 -15.78
C PHE A 89 -6.00 1.91 -15.30
N LEU A 90 -6.94 2.61 -15.93
CA LEU A 90 -7.29 3.98 -15.57
C LEU A 90 -8.21 4.09 -14.36
N VAL A 91 -8.98 3.06 -14.06
CA VAL A 91 -10.02 3.12 -13.02
C VAL A 91 -9.66 2.22 -11.84
N MET A 92 -9.49 0.91 -12.08
CA MET A 92 -9.31 -0.06 -11.00
C MET A 92 -8.00 0.15 -10.23
N PHE A 93 -6.90 0.45 -10.92
CA PHE A 93 -5.59 0.60 -10.27
C PHE A 93 -5.47 1.82 -9.36
N PRO A 94 -5.86 3.04 -9.79
CA PRO A 94 -5.91 4.18 -8.89
C PRO A 94 -6.80 3.93 -7.68
N LEU A 95 -7.93 3.24 -7.85
CA LEU A 95 -8.81 2.83 -6.75
C LEU A 95 -8.11 1.86 -5.80
N LEU A 96 -7.37 0.87 -6.30
CA LEU A 96 -6.60 -0.07 -5.47
C LEU A 96 -5.49 0.65 -4.68
N PHE A 97 -4.78 1.60 -5.30
CA PHE A 97 -3.77 2.39 -4.61
C PHE A 97 -4.38 3.29 -3.55
N ALA A 98 -5.48 3.98 -3.87
CA ALA A 98 -6.23 4.79 -2.92
C ALA A 98 -6.74 3.96 -1.74
N TRP A 99 -7.25 2.75 -2.01
CA TRP A 99 -7.70 1.81 -0.99
C TRP A 99 -6.57 1.36 -0.08
N THR A 100 -5.42 0.99 -0.65
CA THR A 100 -4.24 0.54 0.09
C THR A 100 -3.65 1.65 0.97
N ILE A 101 -3.49 2.85 0.41
CA ILE A 101 -2.98 4.03 1.13
C ILE A 101 -3.97 4.46 2.22
N GLY A 102 -5.26 4.44 1.91
CA GLY A 102 -6.33 4.76 2.85
C GLY A 102 -6.38 3.79 4.03
N LEU A 103 -6.37 2.47 3.77
CA LEU A 103 -6.31 1.45 4.81
C LEU A 103 -5.05 1.59 5.67
N SER A 104 -3.89 1.86 5.06
CA SER A 104 -2.65 2.06 5.81
C SER A 104 -2.69 3.33 6.68
N ALA A 105 -3.35 4.39 6.22
CA ALA A 105 -3.59 5.60 7.03
C ALA A 105 -4.51 5.32 8.22
N VAL A 106 -5.59 4.56 8.01
CA VAL A 106 -6.51 4.13 9.08
C VAL A 106 -5.78 3.25 10.08
N GLY A 107 -4.99 2.29 9.59
CA GLY A 107 -4.11 1.45 10.41
C GLY A 107 -3.20 2.31 11.29
N GLY A 108 -2.47 3.26 10.69
CA GLY A 108 -1.55 4.12 11.42
C GLY A 108 -2.22 5.04 12.45
N TYR A 109 -3.45 5.49 12.18
CA TYR A 109 -4.26 6.20 13.17
C TYR A 109 -4.58 5.31 14.38
N LEU A 110 -5.08 4.09 14.11
CA LEU A 110 -5.44 3.13 15.15
C LEU A 110 -4.23 2.71 15.97
N GLY A 111 -3.10 2.41 15.33
CA GLY A 111 -1.85 2.04 16.01
C GLY A 111 -1.34 3.12 16.96
N ALA A 112 -1.36 4.39 16.51
CA ALA A 112 -0.99 5.52 17.36
C ALA A 112 -2.00 5.77 18.49
N TYR A 113 -3.30 5.58 18.24
CA TYR A 113 -4.34 5.71 19.26
C TYR A 113 -4.20 4.64 20.35
N LEU A 114 -3.96 3.37 19.97
CA LEU A 114 -3.68 2.30 20.92
C LEU A 114 -2.45 2.65 21.77
N ARG A 115 -1.33 3.02 21.14
CA ARG A 115 -0.10 3.40 21.87
C ARG A 115 -0.32 4.53 22.87
N SER A 116 -1.16 5.52 22.53
CA SER A 116 -1.46 6.65 23.42
C SER A 116 -2.35 6.29 24.61
N ASN A 117 -3.06 5.16 24.56
CA ASN A 117 -3.97 4.70 25.61
C ASN A 117 -3.46 3.45 26.36
N VAL A 118 -2.22 3.00 26.12
CA VAL A 118 -1.57 1.86 26.80
C VAL A 118 -0.23 2.30 27.39
#